data_AF-A0A1F5FPR1-F1
#
_entry.id   AF-A0A1F5FPR1-F1
#
_cell.length_a   1.000
_cell.length_b   1.000
_cell.length_c   1.000
_cell.angle_alpha   90.00
_cell.angle_beta   90.00
_cell.angle_gamma   90.00
#
_symmetry.space_group_name_H-M   'P 1'
#
loop_
_entity.id
_entity.type
_entity.pdbx_description
1 polymer ?
#
loop_
_entity_poly.entity_id
_entity_poly.type
_entity_poly.pdbx_seq_one_letter_code
_entity_poly.pdbx_strand_id
1 'polypeptide(L)'
;MIVENITTAFTVSCIVQIFHSLEEIFNHFEKRWSLWKTSRATFVTFEVLFSLLFLYTLLFQPSFYAAFAKAFLLLMFANGVWHLFWGWSDRRYVPGLITAPFHILNSAIYFLS
;
A
#
# COMPACT_ATOMS: atom_id res chain seq x y z
N MET A 1 13.63 0.97 20.60
CA MET A 1 13.15 2.23 19.98
C MET A 1 13.15 2.23 18.45
N ILE A 2 14.25 2.44 17.72
CA ILE A 2 14.21 2.57 16.23
C ILE A 2 13.70 1.29 15.53
N VAL A 3 14.12 0.10 15.99
CA VAL A 3 13.72 -1.20 15.42
C VAL A 3 12.29 -1.61 15.79
N GLU A 4 11.79 -1.19 16.95
CA GLU A 4 10.38 -1.40 17.31
C GLU A 4 9.47 -0.52 16.46
N ASN A 5 9.86 0.74 16.21
CA ASN A 5 9.07 1.68 15.42
C ASN A 5 8.88 1.20 13.96
N ILE A 6 9.95 0.69 13.32
CA ILE A 6 9.85 0.16 11.95
C ILE A 6 9.00 -1.11 11.89
N THR A 7 9.05 -1.95 12.92
CA THR A 7 8.32 -3.22 12.92
C THR A 7 6.83 -2.98 13.03
N THR A 8 6.43 -2.09 13.94
CA THR A 8 5.05 -1.63 14.08
C THR A 8 4.56 -0.95 12.81
N ALA A 9 5.32 0.01 12.27
CA ALA A 9 4.93 0.73 11.06
C ALA A 9 4.75 -0.22 9.86
N PHE A 10 5.68 -1.16 9.66
CA PHE A 10 5.57 -2.12 8.57
C PHE A 10 4.36 -3.05 8.75
N THR A 11 4.13 -3.56 9.96
CA THR A 11 2.98 -4.41 10.28
C THR A 11 1.66 -3.69 10.00
N VAL A 12 1.54 -2.42 10.44
CA VAL A 12 0.37 -1.58 10.16
C VAL A 12 0.19 -1.41 8.66
N SER A 13 1.25 -1.08 7.91
CA SER A 13 1.14 -0.93 6.46
C SER A 13 0.77 -2.23 5.74
N CYS A 14 1.23 -3.40 6.21
CA CYS A 14 0.78 -4.69 5.68
C CYS A 14 -0.72 -4.90 5.86
N ILE A 15 -1.25 -4.56 7.05
CA ILE A 15 -2.69 -4.66 7.33
C ILE A 15 -3.48 -3.70 6.43
N VAL A 16 -3.07 -2.42 6.37
CA VAL A 16 -3.74 -1.41 5.53
C VAL A 16 -3.67 -1.82 4.06
N GLN A 17 -2.56 -2.37 3.59
CA GLN A 17 -2.41 -2.81 2.21
C GLN A 17 -3.38 -3.95 1.85
N ILE A 18 -3.63 -4.89 2.76
CA ILE A 18 -4.65 -5.93 2.53
C ILE A 18 -6.02 -5.30 2.29
N PHE A 19 -6.42 -4.34 3.14
CA PHE A 19 -7.68 -3.62 2.96
C PHE A 19 -7.71 -2.77 1.68
N HIS A 20 -6.58 -2.17 1.32
CA HIS A 20 -6.41 -1.41 0.09
C HIS A 20 -6.62 -2.30 -1.14
N SER A 21 -5.89 -3.42 -1.22
CA SER A 21 -6.04 -4.41 -2.29
C SER A 21 -7.48 -4.93 -2.39
N LEU A 22 -8.15 -5.19 -1.25
CA LEU A 22 -9.56 -5.59 -1.25
C LEU A 22 -10.47 -4.49 -1.80
N GLU A 23 -10.30 -3.24 -1.36
CA GLU A 23 -11.04 -2.07 -1.84
C GLU A 23 -10.91 -1.93 -3.37
N GLU A 24 -9.69 -2.00 -3.89
CA GLU A 24 -9.40 -1.89 -5.32
C GLU A 24 -9.96 -3.04 -6.15
N ILE A 25 -9.85 -4.26 -5.63
CA ILE A 25 -10.47 -5.45 -6.21
C ILE A 25 -11.99 -5.24 -6.26
N PHE A 26 -12.67 -4.98 -5.15
CA PHE A 26 -14.15 -4.88 -5.15
C PHE A 26 -14.68 -3.76 -6.06
N ASN A 27 -13.92 -2.67 -6.23
CA ASN A 27 -14.35 -1.51 -7.02
C ASN A 27 -13.81 -1.48 -8.46
N HIS A 28 -13.20 -2.57 -8.94
CA HIS A 28 -12.69 -2.69 -10.31
C HIS A 28 -11.66 -1.62 -10.69
N PHE A 29 -10.65 -1.42 -9.84
CA PHE A 29 -9.57 -0.46 -10.09
C PHE A 29 -8.91 -0.63 -11.46
N GLU A 30 -8.74 -1.87 -11.94
CA GLU A 30 -8.12 -2.17 -13.23
C GLU A 30 -8.80 -1.50 -14.44
N LYS A 31 -10.08 -1.16 -14.31
CA LYS A 31 -10.86 -0.48 -15.35
C LYS A 31 -10.75 1.03 -15.26
N ARG A 32 -10.46 1.56 -14.08
CA ARG A 32 -10.41 3.00 -13.78
C ARG A 32 -9.00 3.55 -13.87
N TRP A 33 -7.99 2.72 -13.65
CA TRP A 33 -6.60 3.15 -13.60
C TRP A 33 -6.17 3.79 -14.93
N SER A 34 -5.85 5.08 -14.86
CA SER A 34 -5.56 5.92 -16.03
C SER A 34 -4.19 5.63 -16.66
N LEU A 35 -3.24 5.15 -15.85
CA LEU A 35 -1.86 4.91 -16.29
C LEU A 35 -1.70 3.56 -16.98
N TRP A 36 -2.47 2.55 -16.58
CA TRP A 36 -2.31 1.20 -17.11
C TRP A 36 -3.64 0.44 -17.09
N LYS A 37 -4.15 0.12 -18.29
CA LYS A 37 -5.27 -0.80 -18.46
C LYS A 37 -4.75 -2.23 -18.50
N THR A 38 -5.26 -3.07 -17.62
CA THR A 38 -4.85 -4.48 -17.52
C THR A 38 -6.07 -5.40 -17.40
N SER A 39 -5.85 -6.69 -17.60
CA SER A 39 -6.91 -7.67 -17.38
C SER A 39 -7.19 -7.83 -15.89
N ARG A 40 -8.43 -8.17 -15.54
CA ARG A 40 -8.82 -8.41 -14.15
C ARG A 40 -7.98 -9.50 -13.48
N ALA A 41 -7.69 -10.58 -14.21
CA ALA A 41 -6.86 -11.66 -13.70
C ALA A 41 -5.45 -11.18 -13.38
N THR A 42 -4.83 -10.42 -14.29
CA THR A 42 -3.49 -9.85 -14.08
C THR A 42 -3.46 -8.92 -12.87
N PHE A 43 -4.46 -8.04 -12.72
CA PHE A 43 -4.55 -7.13 -11.57
C PHE A 43 -4.67 -7.90 -10.25
N VAL A 44 -5.62 -8.84 -10.16
CA VAL A 44 -5.81 -9.64 -8.94
C VAL A 44 -4.57 -10.47 -8.61
N THR A 45 -3.94 -11.09 -9.61
CA THR A 45 -2.69 -11.83 -9.41
C THR A 45 -1.59 -10.91 -8.89
N PHE A 46 -1.45 -9.70 -9.43
CA PHE A 46 -0.51 -8.72 -8.92
C PHE A 46 -0.79 -8.37 -7.46
N GLU A 47 -2.02 -8.00 -7.10
CA GLU A 47 -2.41 -7.66 -5.72
C GLU A 47 -2.12 -8.80 -4.73
N VAL A 48 -2.42 -10.04 -5.12
CA VAL A 48 -2.16 -11.23 -4.30
C VAL A 48 -0.66 -11.47 -4.13
N LEU A 49 0.13 -11.42 -5.21
CA LEU A 49 1.58 -11.62 -5.15
C LEU A 49 2.28 -10.51 -4.37
N PHE A 50 1.88 -9.26 -4.60
CA PHE A 50 2.34 -8.11 -3.83
C PHE A 50 2.03 -8.31 -2.35
N SER A 51 0.83 -8.84 -2.04
CA SER A 51 0.43 -9.15 -0.68
C SER A 51 1.24 -10.24 0.01
N LEU A 52 1.43 -11.34 -0.69
CA LEU A 52 2.24 -12.45 -0.19
C LEU A 52 3.70 -12.06 0.01
N LEU A 53 4.26 -11.20 -0.86
CA LEU A 53 5.63 -10.74 -0.72
C LEU A 53 5.88 -10.00 0.59
N PHE A 54 5.00 -9.05 0.97
CA PHE A 54 5.22 -8.32 2.23
C PHE A 54 4.95 -9.19 3.46
N LEU A 55 3.95 -10.09 3.41
CA LEU A 55 3.69 -11.03 4.51
C LEU A 55 4.87 -11.99 4.70
N TYR A 56 5.44 -12.46 3.59
CA TYR A 56 6.62 -13.30 3.62
C TYR A 56 7.80 -12.58 4.28
N THR A 57 8.08 -11.33 3.87
CA THR A 57 9.15 -10.55 4.50
C THR A 57 8.90 -10.30 5.98
N LEU A 58 7.65 -10.01 6.36
CA LEU A 58 7.26 -9.78 7.75
C LEU A 58 7.54 -10.98 8.66
N LEU A 59 7.28 -12.19 8.16
CA LEU A 59 7.32 -13.41 8.98
C LEU A 59 8.64 -14.18 8.89
N PHE A 60 9.37 -14.07 7.78
CA PHE A 60 10.45 -15.03 7.46
C PHE A 60 11.80 -14.40 7.11
N GLN A 61 11.92 -13.08 6.91
CA GLN A 61 13.16 -12.46 6.41
C GLN A 61 13.70 -11.33 7.31
N PRO A 62 14.22 -11.66 8.51
CA PRO A 62 14.70 -10.66 9.46
C PRO A 62 15.94 -9.88 8.97
N SER A 63 16.78 -10.48 8.11
CA SER A 63 18.02 -9.88 7.61
C SER A 63 17.79 -8.74 6.60
N PHE A 64 16.72 -8.81 5.81
CA PHE A 64 16.36 -7.79 4.81
C PHE A 64 15.21 -6.87 5.26
N TYR A 65 14.65 -7.17 6.44
CA TYR A 65 13.45 -6.54 6.97
C TYR A 65 13.52 -5.01 6.96
N ALA A 66 14.58 -4.43 7.52
CA ALA A 66 14.63 -2.99 7.76
C ALA A 66 14.71 -2.17 6.46
N ALA A 67 15.49 -2.63 5.48
CA ALA A 67 15.59 -1.95 4.19
C ALA A 67 14.28 -2.10 3.40
N PHE A 68 13.73 -3.32 3.36
CA PHE A 68 12.49 -3.60 2.65
C PHE A 68 11.30 -2.84 3.24
N ALA A 69 11.16 -2.83 4.57
CA ALA A 69 10.10 -2.13 5.28
C ALA A 69 10.12 -0.61 5.00
N LYS A 70 11.32 0.02 5.01
CA LYS A 70 11.44 1.44 4.66
C LYS A 70 11.02 1.72 3.21
N ALA A 71 11.49 0.89 2.27
CA ALA A 71 11.12 1.03 0.86
C ALA A 71 9.61 0.85 0.66
N PHE A 72 9.02 -0.13 1.34
CA PHE A 72 7.57 -0.37 1.30
C PHE A 72 6.79 0.79 1.90
N LEU A 73 7.17 1.31 3.06
CA LEU A 73 6.52 2.49 3.66
C LEU A 73 6.56 3.69 2.72
N LEU A 74 7.72 3.96 2.09
CA LEU A 74 7.86 5.04 1.13
C LEU A 74 6.97 4.83 -0.12
N LEU A 75 6.91 3.59 -0.63
CA LEU A 75 6.06 3.23 -1.76
C LEU A 75 4.58 3.44 -1.43
N MET A 76 4.14 2.99 -0.25
CA MET A 76 2.76 3.14 0.21
C MET A 76 2.39 4.60 0.48
N PHE A 77 3.32 5.40 0.99
CA PHE A 77 3.15 6.84 1.10
C PHE A 77 2.91 7.47 -0.27
N ALA A 78 3.76 7.19 -1.25
CA ALA A 78 3.62 7.70 -2.61
C ALA A 78 2.31 7.24 -3.26
N ASN A 79 1.93 5.98 -3.06
CA ASN A 79 0.64 5.45 -3.52
C ASN A 79 -0.53 6.21 -2.90
N GLY A 80 -0.56 6.36 -1.57
CA GLY A 80 -1.62 7.10 -0.89
C GLY A 80 -1.76 8.54 -1.38
N VAL A 81 -0.64 9.25 -1.57
CA VAL A 81 -0.64 10.63 -2.13
C VAL A 81 -1.22 10.64 -3.54
N TRP A 82 -0.88 9.66 -4.37
CA TRP A 82 -1.42 9.52 -5.72
C TRP A 82 -2.94 9.33 -5.71
N HIS A 83 -3.49 8.43 -4.88
CA HIS A 83 -4.94 8.24 -4.78
C HIS A 83 -5.66 9.51 -4.33
N LEU A 84 -5.13 10.22 -3.31
CA LEU A 84 -5.71 11.49 -2.86
C LEU A 84 -5.72 12.54 -3.99
N PHE A 85 -4.59 12.71 -4.68
CA PHE A 85 -4.49 13.66 -5.77
C PHE A 85 -5.43 13.30 -6.92
N TRP A 86 -5.50 12.03 -7.30
CA TRP A 86 -6.38 11.57 -8.36
C TRP A 86 -7.85 11.75 -7.99
N GLY A 87 -8.27 11.35 -6.78
CA GLY A 87 -9.63 11.57 -6.29
C GLY A 87 -10.02 13.04 -6.23
N TRP A 88 -9.06 13.91 -5.87
CA TRP A 88 -9.26 15.36 -5.89
C TRP A 88 -9.38 15.93 -7.30
N SER A 89 -8.48 15.56 -8.20
CA SER A 89 -8.46 16.00 -9.61
C SER A 89 -9.76 15.62 -10.33
N ASP A 90 -10.19 14.37 -10.20
CA ASP A 90 -11.37 13.86 -10.90
C ASP A 90 -12.68 14.19 -10.17
N ARG A 91 -12.60 14.76 -8.95
CA ARG A 91 -13.73 15.04 -8.05
C ARG A 91 -14.67 13.85 -7.87
N ARG A 92 -14.09 12.65 -7.85
CA ARG A 92 -14.81 11.37 -7.80
C ARG A 92 -14.09 10.40 -6.90
N TYR A 93 -14.84 9.42 -6.41
CA TYR A 93 -14.25 8.31 -5.68
C TYR A 93 -13.37 7.46 -6.60
N VAL A 94 -12.14 7.27 -6.15
CA VAL A 94 -11.12 6.40 -6.76
C VAL A 94 -10.94 5.19 -5.83
N PRO A 95 -10.93 3.96 -6.33
CA PRO A 95 -10.64 2.80 -5.47
C PRO A 95 -9.27 2.94 -4.81
N GLY A 96 -9.16 2.56 -3.55
CA GLY A 96 -7.94 2.76 -2.74
C GLY A 96 -7.91 4.09 -1.97
N LEU A 97 -8.89 4.98 -2.19
CA LEU A 97 -8.95 6.29 -1.55
C LEU A 97 -9.32 6.22 -0.06
N ILE A 98 -10.07 5.21 0.38
CA ILE A 98 -10.44 5.05 1.80
C ILE A 98 -9.19 4.73 2.63
N THR A 99 -8.32 3.89 2.07
CA THR A 99 -7.11 3.38 2.74
C THR A 99 -5.90 4.29 2.58
N ALA A 100 -5.87 5.16 1.55
CA ALA A 100 -4.79 6.10 1.27
C ALA A 100 -4.37 7.00 2.46
N PRO A 101 -5.28 7.64 3.23
CA PRO A 101 -4.90 8.43 4.40
C PRO A 101 -4.13 7.63 5.46
N PHE A 102 -4.48 6.36 5.65
CA PHE A 102 -3.80 5.51 6.65
C PHE A 102 -2.38 5.17 6.23
N HIS A 103 -2.14 4.90 4.94
CA HIS A 103 -0.79 4.71 4.41
C HIS A 103 0.07 5.97 4.57
N ILE A 104 -0.49 7.14 4.30
CA ILE A 104 0.20 8.43 4.46
C ILE A 104 0.55 8.67 5.92
N LEU A 105 -0.43 8.57 6.83
CA LEU A 105 -0.23 8.85 8.24
C LEU A 105 0.78 7.89 8.87
N ASN A 106 0.65 6.59 8.64
CA ASN A 106 1.57 5.60 9.19
C ASN A 106 3.01 5.84 8.73
N SER A 107 3.20 6.13 7.44
CA SER A 107 4.53 6.41 6.88
C SER A 107 5.10 7.74 7.38
N ALA A 108 4.27 8.79 7.46
CA ALA A 108 4.68 10.10 7.95
C ALA A 108 5.09 10.04 9.44
N ILE A 109 4.31 9.34 10.27
CA ILE A 109 4.67 9.09 11.67
C ILE A 109 6.02 8.40 11.73
N TYR A 110 6.22 7.32 10.97
CA TYR A 110 7.48 6.58 10.98
C TYR A 110 8.70 7.43 10.55
N PHE A 111 8.58 8.23 9.48
CA PHE A 111 9.73 8.99 8.96
C PHE A 111 10.02 10.30 9.71
N LEU A 112 9.05 10.83 10.46
CA LEU A 112 9.17 12.10 11.19
C LEU A 112 9.36 11.93 12.71
N SER A 113 9.32 10.70 13.22
CA SER A 113 9.63 10.37 14.63
C SER A 113 11.04 9.82 14.79
#